data_AF-A0A6A4ZP73-F1
#
_entry.id   AF-A0A6A4ZP73-F1
#
_cell.length_a   1.000
_cell.length_b   1.000
_cell.length_c   1.000
_cell.angle_alpha   90.00
_cell.angle_beta   90.00
_cell.angle_gamma   90.00
#
_symmetry.space_group_name_H-M   'P 1'
#
loop_
_entity.id
_entity.type
_entity.pdbx_description
1 polymer ?
#
loop_
_entity_poly.entity_id
_entity_poly.type
_entity_poly.pdbx_seq_one_letter_code
_entity_poly.pdbx_strand_id
1 'polypeptide(L)'
;MFSLDAPLQPAVEGFVDPENGESQHTTHLNNVVMQIHRNTSIQDLITLLGPQLTHVQDKRRSRATLLLAEVLTRLPELKLAADTTHLLLVFFVERLADTPSLGPCLKALSALLSFHAAAVPAADILLLLESLFSLPSPIPTLGQAMRKQCFQLMNIVLELNVVDTHGARVLMEGFLAAMDGEKDPRNLLLCLQLASALLTAFPSNVDADLIQLFFHVTSCYFPITFKPPPNDPYGITSAQLVAALRSVFIAHDSIVL
;
A
#
# COMPACT_ATOMS: atom_id res chain seq x y z
N MET A 1 -14.29 19.38 -25.22
CA MET A 1 -13.16 19.48 -26.16
C MET A 1 -11.94 19.82 -25.33
N PHE A 2 -10.96 18.92 -25.22
CA PHE A 2 -9.77 19.13 -24.38
C PHE A 2 -8.86 20.16 -25.07
N SER A 3 -8.69 21.34 -24.47
CA SER A 3 -7.70 22.31 -24.92
C SER A 3 -6.35 21.93 -24.35
N LEU A 4 -5.37 21.63 -25.21
CA LEU A 4 -4.03 21.19 -24.82
C LEU A 4 -3.15 22.33 -24.31
N ASP A 5 -3.56 23.58 -24.55
CA ASP A 5 -2.88 24.79 -24.10
C ASP A 5 -3.48 25.36 -22.81
N ALA A 6 -4.45 24.66 -22.20
CA ALA A 6 -5.06 25.09 -20.95
C ALA A 6 -4.06 24.92 -19.79
N PRO A 7 -3.91 25.95 -18.92
CA PRO A 7 -3.01 25.84 -17.77
C PRO A 7 -3.39 24.63 -16.89
N LEU A 8 -2.39 24.00 -16.27
CA LEU A 8 -2.61 22.86 -15.36
C LEU A 8 -3.36 23.29 -14.08
N GLN A 9 -3.17 24.53 -13.66
CA GLN A 9 -3.66 25.06 -12.37
C GLN A 9 -5.18 24.92 -12.16
N PRO A 10 -6.08 25.31 -13.08
CA PRO A 10 -7.52 25.13 -12.87
C PRO A 10 -7.93 23.66 -12.72
N ALA A 11 -7.22 22.73 -13.37
CA ALA A 11 -7.48 21.31 -13.20
C ALA A 11 -7.04 20.82 -11.82
N VAL A 12 -5.88 21.29 -11.33
CA VAL A 12 -5.43 20.99 -9.97
C VAL A 12 -6.39 21.57 -8.94
N GLU A 13 -6.73 22.85 -9.03
CA GLU A 13 -7.65 23.54 -8.11
C GLU A 13 -9.02 22.86 -8.06
N GLY A 14 -9.58 22.55 -9.23
CA GLY A 14 -10.86 21.85 -9.32
C GLY A 14 -10.79 20.42 -8.78
N PHE A 15 -9.66 19.72 -8.91
CA PHE A 15 -9.51 18.41 -8.29
C PHE A 15 -9.41 18.50 -6.77
N VAL A 16 -8.65 19.44 -6.20
CA VAL A 16 -8.42 19.49 -4.75
C VAL A 16 -9.56 20.12 -3.97
N ASP A 17 -10.46 20.84 -4.65
CA ASP A 17 -11.63 21.46 -4.03
C ASP A 17 -12.59 20.41 -3.46
N PRO A 18 -12.77 20.35 -2.12
CA PRO A 18 -13.68 19.39 -1.50
C PRO A 18 -15.16 19.65 -1.80
N GLU A 19 -15.53 20.84 -2.27
CA GLU A 19 -16.92 21.19 -2.59
C GLU A 19 -17.36 20.65 -3.96
N ASN A 20 -16.41 20.28 -4.82
CA ASN A 20 -16.71 19.66 -6.10
C ASN A 20 -17.25 18.23 -5.92
N GLY A 21 -18.11 17.79 -6.83
CA GLY A 21 -18.64 16.42 -6.86
C GLY A 21 -17.70 15.43 -7.56
N GLU A 22 -17.95 14.13 -7.39
CA GLU A 22 -17.12 13.04 -7.93
C GLU A 22 -16.93 13.12 -9.46
N SER A 23 -17.96 13.52 -10.20
CA SER A 23 -17.87 13.72 -11.66
C SER A 23 -16.93 14.87 -12.04
N GLN A 24 -16.97 15.97 -11.30
CA GLN A 24 -16.06 17.11 -11.52
C GLN A 24 -14.63 16.70 -11.16
N HIS A 25 -14.43 16.05 -10.01
CA HIS A 25 -13.13 15.51 -9.63
C HIS A 25 -12.57 14.56 -10.68
N THR A 26 -13.37 13.65 -11.21
CA THR A 26 -12.94 12.73 -12.27
C THR A 26 -12.53 13.49 -13.53
N THR A 27 -13.28 14.52 -13.91
CA THR A 27 -12.97 15.37 -15.06
C THR A 27 -11.63 16.09 -14.86
N HIS A 28 -11.43 16.72 -13.70
CA HIS A 28 -10.20 17.41 -13.36
C HIS A 28 -8.99 16.47 -13.29
N LEU A 29 -9.16 15.28 -12.70
CA LEU A 29 -8.13 14.26 -12.67
C LEU A 29 -7.71 13.82 -14.08
N ASN A 30 -8.69 13.53 -14.93
CA ASN A 30 -8.41 13.13 -16.31
C ASN A 30 -7.66 14.23 -17.07
N ASN A 31 -7.99 15.50 -16.84
CA ASN A 31 -7.24 16.62 -17.42
C ASN A 31 -5.78 16.64 -16.94
N VAL A 32 -5.53 16.51 -15.63
CA VAL A 32 -4.17 16.49 -15.07
C VAL A 32 -3.36 15.32 -15.63
N VAL A 33 -3.92 14.10 -15.61
CA VAL A 33 -3.27 12.88 -16.13
C VAL A 33 -2.94 13.03 -17.62
N MET A 34 -3.87 13.56 -18.42
CA MET A 34 -3.66 13.77 -19.85
C MET A 34 -2.56 14.78 -20.16
N GLN A 35 -2.45 15.86 -19.37
CA GLN A 35 -1.37 16.86 -19.57
C GLN A 35 0.00 16.29 -19.18
N ILE A 36 0.09 15.59 -18.05
CA ILE A 36 1.35 14.98 -17.59
C ILE A 36 1.82 13.89 -18.55
N HIS A 37 0.89 13.08 -19.06
CA HIS A 37 1.24 12.06 -20.05
C HIS A 37 1.86 12.63 -21.33
N ARG A 38 1.51 13.88 -21.70
CA ARG A 38 1.90 14.47 -22.99
C ARG A 38 3.13 15.36 -22.90
N ASN A 39 3.09 16.38 -22.05
CA ASN A 39 4.04 17.49 -22.12
C ASN A 39 4.32 18.21 -20.80
N THR A 40 3.52 18.00 -19.74
CA THR A 40 3.74 18.65 -18.45
C THR A 40 4.59 17.77 -17.54
N SER A 41 5.58 18.36 -16.87
CA SER A 41 6.42 17.61 -15.95
C SER A 41 5.69 17.30 -14.65
N ILE A 42 6.05 16.19 -13.98
CA ILE A 42 5.53 15.90 -12.63
C ILE A 42 6.01 16.95 -11.62
N GLN A 43 7.17 17.57 -11.86
CA GLN A 43 7.71 18.64 -11.04
C GLN A 43 6.77 19.86 -11.04
N ASP A 44 6.22 20.24 -12.20
CA ASP A 44 5.25 21.33 -12.30
C ASP A 44 3.98 21.03 -11.48
N LEU A 45 3.51 19.77 -11.51
CA LEU A 45 2.40 19.34 -10.67
C LEU A 45 2.74 19.45 -9.17
N ILE A 46 3.93 18.98 -8.77
CA ILE A 46 4.39 19.05 -7.37
C ILE A 46 4.45 20.52 -6.91
N THR A 47 5.00 21.42 -7.72
CA THR A 47 5.06 22.85 -7.42
C THR A 47 3.67 23.45 -7.24
N LEU A 48 2.73 23.16 -8.14
CA LEU A 48 1.34 23.64 -8.02
C LEU A 48 0.61 23.09 -6.79
N LEU A 49 0.92 21.84 -6.41
CA LEU A 49 0.30 21.19 -5.27
C LEU A 49 0.88 21.64 -3.93
N GLY A 50 2.08 22.23 -3.88
CA GLY A 50 2.75 22.64 -2.65
C GLY A 50 1.81 23.30 -1.61
N PRO A 51 1.11 24.40 -1.94
CA PRO A 51 0.17 25.05 -1.03
C PRO A 51 -1.03 24.18 -0.60
N GLN A 52 -1.42 23.22 -1.44
CA GLN A 52 -2.55 22.32 -1.20
C GLN A 52 -2.17 21.15 -0.30
N LEU A 53 -0.93 20.65 -0.41
CA LEU A 53 -0.39 19.55 0.39
C LEU A 53 -0.20 19.94 1.85
N THR A 54 -0.01 21.22 2.15
CA THR A 54 0.11 21.77 3.51
C THR A 54 -1.10 22.60 3.95
N HIS A 55 -2.23 22.46 3.26
CA HIS A 55 -3.43 23.25 3.53
C HIS A 55 -4.04 22.93 4.91
N VAL A 56 -4.64 23.90 5.59
CA VAL A 56 -5.23 23.68 6.93
C VAL A 56 -6.41 22.69 6.95
N GLN A 57 -7.15 22.59 5.84
CA GLN A 57 -8.27 21.65 5.69
C GLN A 57 -7.77 20.25 5.30
N ASP A 58 -8.05 19.27 6.16
CA ASP A 58 -7.71 17.85 5.99
C ASP A 58 -8.15 17.27 4.65
N LYS A 59 -9.39 17.54 4.23
CA LYS A 59 -9.93 17.06 2.95
C LYS A 59 -9.12 17.57 1.76
N ARG A 60 -8.71 18.84 1.79
CA ARG A 60 -7.93 19.46 0.71
C ARG A 60 -6.52 18.86 0.64
N ARG A 61 -5.86 18.66 1.79
CA ARG A 61 -4.58 17.93 1.85
C ARG A 61 -4.71 16.51 1.31
N SER A 62 -5.69 15.74 1.80
CA SER A 62 -5.95 14.37 1.37
C SER A 62 -6.17 14.28 -0.16
N ARG A 63 -6.94 15.22 -0.74
CA ARG A 63 -7.15 15.28 -2.19
C ARG A 63 -5.89 15.69 -2.95
N ALA A 64 -5.11 16.64 -2.46
CA ALA A 64 -3.81 16.97 -3.05
C ALA A 64 -2.88 15.75 -3.10
N THR A 65 -2.83 14.97 -2.01
CA THR A 65 -2.14 13.66 -1.97
C THR A 65 -2.67 12.69 -2.99
N LEU A 66 -3.99 12.55 -3.06
CA LEU A 66 -4.66 11.63 -3.96
C LEU A 66 -4.37 11.96 -5.41
N LEU A 67 -4.26 13.24 -5.77
CA LEU A 67 -3.93 13.63 -7.15
C LEU A 67 -2.57 13.08 -7.58
N LEU A 68 -1.54 13.21 -6.74
CA LEU A 68 -0.22 12.64 -7.02
C LEU A 68 -0.29 11.11 -7.09
N ALA A 69 -1.00 10.49 -6.15
CA ALA A 69 -1.17 9.04 -6.12
C ALA A 69 -1.86 8.52 -7.40
N GLU A 70 -2.90 9.20 -7.87
CA GLU A 70 -3.61 8.85 -9.11
C GLU A 70 -2.74 9.04 -10.35
N VAL A 71 -1.93 10.09 -10.42
CA VAL A 71 -0.99 10.29 -11.53
C VAL A 71 0.01 9.16 -11.61
N LEU A 72 0.64 8.80 -10.49
CA LEU A 72 1.58 7.67 -10.41
C LEU A 72 0.91 6.34 -10.74
N THR A 73 -0.33 6.15 -10.30
CA THR A 73 -1.07 4.89 -10.56
C THR A 73 -1.49 4.76 -12.02
N ARG A 74 -1.94 5.86 -12.65
CA ARG A 74 -2.52 5.85 -14.01
C ARG A 74 -1.48 5.99 -15.11
N LEU A 75 -0.25 6.38 -14.78
CA LEU A 75 0.85 6.53 -15.73
C LEU A 75 2.04 5.64 -15.33
N PRO A 76 1.93 4.30 -15.46
CA PRO A 76 3.01 3.38 -15.08
C PRO A 76 4.31 3.62 -15.88
N GLU A 77 4.19 4.12 -17.11
CA GLU A 77 5.31 4.44 -17.99
C GLU A 77 5.87 5.86 -17.77
N LEU A 78 5.42 6.57 -16.73
CA LEU A 78 5.92 7.91 -16.42
C LEU A 78 7.41 7.83 -16.10
N LYS A 79 8.23 8.55 -16.87
CA LYS A 79 9.67 8.57 -16.65
C LYS A 79 9.98 9.43 -15.42
N LEU A 80 10.36 8.77 -14.33
CA LEU A 80 10.86 9.40 -13.12
C LEU A 80 12.37 9.23 -13.03
N ALA A 81 13.08 10.34 -12.81
CA ALA A 81 14.49 10.29 -12.45
C ALA A 81 14.64 9.75 -11.01
N ALA A 82 15.77 9.11 -10.70
CA ALA A 82 16.03 8.52 -9.38
C ALA A 82 15.80 9.52 -8.23
N ASP A 83 16.32 10.74 -8.36
CA ASP A 83 16.14 11.79 -7.34
C ASP A 83 14.67 12.18 -7.14
N THR A 84 13.87 12.18 -8.21
CA THR A 84 12.43 12.47 -8.13
C THR A 84 11.67 11.28 -7.51
N THR A 85 12.04 10.05 -7.85
CA THR A 85 11.46 8.84 -7.25
C THR A 85 11.73 8.80 -5.74
N HIS A 86 12.98 9.03 -5.33
CA HIS A 86 13.39 9.10 -3.93
C HIS A 86 12.62 10.21 -3.19
N LEU A 87 12.60 11.44 -3.74
CA LEU A 87 11.85 12.56 -3.18
C LEU A 87 10.37 12.22 -2.95
N LEU A 88 9.71 11.64 -3.96
CA LEU A 88 8.31 11.26 -3.85
C LEU A 88 8.10 10.16 -2.81
N LEU A 89 8.95 9.13 -2.79
CA LEU A 89 8.85 8.05 -1.84
C LEU A 89 8.97 8.58 -0.41
N VAL A 90 10.05 9.30 -0.09
CA VAL A 90 10.26 9.87 1.25
C VAL A 90 9.08 10.74 1.66
N PHE A 91 8.60 11.59 0.75
CA PHE A 91 7.44 12.44 0.98
C PHE A 91 6.15 11.66 1.31
N PHE A 92 5.88 10.53 0.63
CA PHE A 92 4.72 9.70 0.95
C PHE A 92 4.91 8.91 2.23
N VAL A 93 6.13 8.46 2.52
CA VAL A 93 6.47 7.73 3.75
C VAL A 93 6.29 8.63 4.98
N GLU A 94 6.88 9.83 5.00
CA GLU A 94 6.70 10.78 6.10
C GLU A 94 5.22 11.12 6.34
N ARG A 95 4.44 11.19 5.25
CA ARG A 95 3.05 11.57 5.29
C ARG A 95 2.08 10.43 5.60
N LEU A 96 2.57 9.21 5.77
CA LEU A 96 1.78 8.11 6.36
C LEU A 96 1.21 8.49 7.74
N ALA A 97 1.90 9.39 8.47
CA ALA A 97 1.44 9.89 9.77
C ALA A 97 0.24 10.88 9.68
N ASP A 98 -0.06 11.45 8.51
CA ASP A 98 -1.24 12.30 8.30
C ASP A 98 -2.45 11.42 7.98
N THR A 99 -3.24 11.07 9.01
CA THR A 99 -4.40 10.16 8.90
C THR A 99 -5.33 10.44 7.70
N PRO A 100 -5.71 11.69 7.39
CA PRO A 100 -6.51 12.00 6.19
C PRO A 100 -5.84 11.59 4.87
N SER A 101 -4.51 11.56 4.82
CA SER A 101 -3.71 11.25 3.63
C SER A 101 -3.21 9.80 3.58
N LEU A 102 -3.48 8.97 4.60
CA LEU A 102 -2.99 7.59 4.70
C LEU A 102 -3.33 6.75 3.45
N GLY A 103 -4.61 6.68 3.08
CA GLY A 103 -5.06 5.91 1.91
C GLY A 103 -4.40 6.35 0.60
N PRO A 104 -4.40 7.66 0.29
CA PRO A 104 -3.63 8.21 -0.81
C PRO A 104 -2.12 7.88 -0.77
N CYS A 105 -1.47 7.90 0.40
CA CYS A 105 -0.06 7.55 0.54
C CYS A 105 0.18 6.06 0.25
N LEU A 106 -0.62 5.15 0.81
CA LEU A 106 -0.51 3.72 0.52
C LEU A 106 -0.68 3.42 -0.98
N LYS A 107 -1.60 4.12 -1.65
CA LYS A 107 -1.79 4.03 -3.10
C LYS A 107 -0.56 4.49 -3.87
N ALA A 108 0.00 5.65 -3.51
CA ALA A 108 1.18 6.18 -4.18
C ALA A 108 2.42 5.30 -3.98
N LEU A 109 2.67 4.83 -2.76
CA LEU A 109 3.78 3.94 -2.44
C LEU A 109 3.67 2.61 -3.21
N SER A 110 2.46 2.04 -3.27
CA SER A 110 2.20 0.85 -4.08
C SER A 110 2.53 1.09 -5.56
N ALA A 111 2.12 2.23 -6.13
CA ALA A 111 2.42 2.57 -7.51
C ALA A 111 3.93 2.79 -7.76
N LEU A 112 4.63 3.49 -6.87
CA LEU A 112 6.08 3.69 -6.97
C LEU A 112 6.83 2.37 -6.94
N LEU A 113 6.51 1.47 -6.02
CA LEU A 113 7.14 0.16 -5.95
C LEU A 113 6.75 -0.76 -7.13
N SER A 114 5.51 -0.66 -7.63
CA SER A 114 5.07 -1.52 -8.74
C SER A 114 5.66 -1.12 -10.10
N PHE A 115 5.85 0.18 -10.34
CA PHE A 115 6.20 0.69 -11.67
C PHE A 115 7.60 1.32 -11.74
N HIS A 116 8.16 1.71 -10.59
CA HIS A 116 9.41 2.47 -10.52
C HIS A 116 10.43 1.90 -9.53
N ALA A 117 10.26 0.64 -9.08
CA ALA A 117 11.16 -0.01 -8.12
C ALA A 117 12.64 0.01 -8.51
N ALA A 118 12.98 -0.03 -9.80
CA ALA A 118 14.37 0.05 -10.26
C ALA A 118 15.08 1.36 -9.85
N ALA A 119 14.30 2.41 -9.57
CA ALA A 119 14.80 3.71 -9.11
C ALA A 119 14.66 3.90 -7.58
N VAL A 120 14.21 2.87 -6.84
CA VAL A 120 14.01 2.91 -5.38
C VAL A 120 15.19 2.21 -4.68
N PRO A 121 15.98 2.93 -3.88
CA PRO A 121 17.03 2.33 -3.04
C PRO A 121 16.45 1.35 -2.01
N ALA A 122 17.20 0.30 -1.68
CA ALA A 122 16.80 -0.65 -0.62
C ALA A 122 16.59 0.03 0.75
N ALA A 123 17.37 1.06 1.06
CA ALA A 123 17.23 1.85 2.30
C ALA A 123 15.86 2.54 2.40
N ASP A 124 15.31 3.00 1.27
CA ASP A 124 13.99 3.63 1.23
C ASP A 124 12.86 2.63 1.51
N ILE A 125 13.06 1.36 1.12
CA ILE A 125 12.11 0.28 1.42
C ILE A 125 12.13 -0.05 2.91
N LEU A 126 13.30 -0.07 3.55
CA LEU A 126 13.38 -0.24 5.01
C LEU A 126 12.68 0.91 5.75
N LEU A 127 12.95 2.16 5.35
CA LEU A 127 12.29 3.35 5.89
C LEU A 127 10.76 3.28 5.75
N LEU A 128 10.28 2.81 4.59
CA LEU A 128 8.86 2.57 4.33
C LEU A 128 8.27 1.55 5.31
N LEU A 129 8.94 0.43 5.54
CA LEU A 129 8.46 -0.62 6.44
C LEU A 129 8.39 -0.10 7.88
N GLU A 130 9.45 0.53 8.37
CA GLU A 130 9.51 1.10 9.72
C GLU A 130 8.40 2.12 9.95
N SER A 131 8.16 2.99 8.97
CA SER A 131 7.10 4.01 9.03
C SER A 131 5.69 3.40 8.95
N LEU A 132 5.51 2.37 8.12
CA LEU A 132 4.25 1.64 8.00
C LEU A 132 3.88 0.92 9.30
N PHE A 133 4.85 0.36 10.01
CA PHE A 133 4.62 -0.32 11.29
C PHE A 133 4.56 0.65 12.48
N SER A 134 5.04 1.89 12.31
CA SER A 134 4.98 2.96 13.31
C SER A 134 3.82 3.95 13.09
N LEU A 135 2.80 3.55 12.32
CA LEU A 135 1.62 4.38 12.09
C LEU A 135 0.99 4.84 13.42
N PRO A 136 0.50 6.10 13.52
CA PRO A 136 -0.16 6.59 14.73
C PRO A 136 -1.37 5.76 15.15
N SER A 137 -2.08 5.19 14.18
CA SER A 137 -3.11 4.17 14.39
C SER A 137 -2.56 2.82 13.92
N PRO A 138 -2.34 1.85 14.82
CA PRO A 138 -1.81 0.55 14.45
C PRO A 138 -2.68 -0.12 13.38
N ILE A 139 -2.06 -0.86 12.45
CA ILE A 139 -2.74 -1.48 11.32
C ILE A 139 -4.00 -2.29 11.74
N PRO A 140 -3.98 -3.12 12.82
CA PRO A 140 -5.17 -3.87 13.23
C PRO A 140 -6.40 -3.01 13.56
N THR A 141 -6.19 -1.74 13.94
CA THR A 141 -7.26 -0.79 14.31
C THR A 141 -7.86 -0.03 13.12
N LEU A 142 -7.20 -0.08 11.96
CA LEU A 142 -7.67 0.63 10.76
C LEU A 142 -8.93 -0.04 10.18
N GLY A 143 -9.67 0.69 9.34
CA GLY A 143 -10.78 0.10 8.58
C GLY A 143 -10.31 -1.01 7.62
N GLN A 144 -11.19 -1.96 7.32
CA GLN A 144 -10.87 -3.16 6.53
C GLN A 144 -10.12 -2.86 5.21
N ALA A 145 -10.59 -1.88 4.44
CA ALA A 145 -9.98 -1.51 3.16
C ALA A 145 -8.54 -0.99 3.33
N MET A 146 -8.28 -0.23 4.40
CA MET A 146 -6.96 0.31 4.68
C MET A 146 -5.99 -0.79 5.12
N ARG A 147 -6.44 -1.72 5.98
CA ARG A 147 -5.65 -2.91 6.34
C ARG A 147 -5.26 -3.72 5.12
N LYS A 148 -6.20 -3.93 4.19
CA LYS A 148 -5.95 -4.61 2.92
C LYS A 148 -4.84 -3.92 2.12
N GLN A 149 -4.89 -2.59 2.01
CA GLN A 149 -3.85 -1.83 1.30
C GLN A 149 -2.47 -1.98 1.96
N CYS A 150 -2.39 -2.00 3.30
CA CYS A 150 -1.13 -2.26 4.01
C CYS A 150 -0.57 -3.65 3.67
N PHE A 151 -1.39 -4.71 3.72
CA PHE A 151 -0.95 -6.06 3.36
C PHE A 151 -0.56 -6.20 1.88
N GLN A 152 -1.26 -5.51 0.98
CA GLN A 152 -0.89 -5.46 -0.44
C GLN A 152 0.46 -4.78 -0.65
N LEU A 153 0.74 -3.68 0.07
CA LEU A 153 2.03 -3.00 0.02
C LEU A 153 3.15 -3.91 0.54
N MET A 154 2.93 -4.64 1.64
CA MET A 154 3.88 -5.64 2.15
C MET A 154 4.14 -6.76 1.13
N ASN A 155 3.11 -7.22 0.42
CA ASN A 155 3.26 -8.21 -0.63
C ASN A 155 4.11 -7.69 -1.80
N ILE A 156 3.93 -6.42 -2.21
CA ILE A 156 4.78 -5.80 -3.22
C ILE A 156 6.24 -5.78 -2.73
N VAL A 157 6.49 -5.37 -1.48
CA VAL A 157 7.85 -5.36 -0.92
C VAL A 157 8.48 -6.76 -0.93
N LEU A 158 7.71 -7.79 -0.60
CA LEU A 158 8.15 -9.19 -0.68
C LEU A 158 8.53 -9.57 -2.12
N GLU A 159 7.68 -9.26 -3.09
CA GLU A 159 7.88 -9.58 -4.51
C GLU A 159 9.10 -8.89 -5.12
N LEU A 160 9.46 -7.70 -4.63
CA LEU A 160 10.69 -7.03 -5.06
C LEU A 160 11.94 -7.82 -4.68
N ASN A 161 11.91 -8.57 -3.57
CA ASN A 161 13.02 -9.40 -3.09
C ASN A 161 14.36 -8.63 -3.00
N VAL A 162 14.29 -7.38 -2.53
CA VAL A 162 15.45 -6.48 -2.40
C VAL A 162 15.80 -6.14 -0.94
N VAL A 163 15.05 -6.66 0.02
CA VAL A 163 15.33 -6.45 1.45
C VAL A 163 16.46 -7.37 1.89
N ASP A 164 17.33 -6.85 2.78
CA ASP A 164 18.36 -7.66 3.41
C ASP A 164 17.79 -8.48 4.58
N THR A 165 18.66 -9.17 5.34
CA THR A 165 18.25 -9.96 6.50
C THR A 165 17.52 -9.14 7.57
N HIS A 166 17.94 -7.89 7.77
CA HIS A 166 17.29 -7.00 8.75
C HIS A 166 15.92 -6.55 8.25
N GLY A 167 15.81 -6.13 6.99
CA GLY A 167 14.54 -5.76 6.38
C GLY A 167 13.54 -6.93 6.32
N ALA A 168 14.01 -8.15 6.05
CA ALA A 168 13.18 -9.35 6.10
C ALA A 168 12.61 -9.60 7.52
N ARG A 169 13.44 -9.42 8.56
CA ARG A 169 13.00 -9.49 9.97
C ARG A 169 11.92 -8.46 10.27
N VAL A 170 12.18 -7.18 9.94
CA VAL A 170 11.24 -6.06 10.16
C VAL A 170 9.91 -6.32 9.45
N LEU A 171 9.96 -6.78 8.18
CA LEU A 171 8.77 -7.14 7.41
C LEU A 171 7.97 -8.25 8.09
N MET A 172 8.61 -9.35 8.50
CA MET A 172 7.92 -10.50 9.10
C MET A 172 7.29 -10.15 10.45
N GLU A 173 8.04 -9.50 11.36
CA GLU A 173 7.52 -9.13 12.68
C GLU A 173 6.38 -8.10 12.59
N GLY A 174 6.57 -7.07 11.77
CA GLY A 174 5.55 -6.05 11.54
C GLY A 174 4.30 -6.61 10.86
N PHE A 175 4.46 -7.54 9.90
CA PHE A 175 3.35 -8.26 9.28
C PHE A 175 2.57 -9.09 10.30
N LEU A 176 3.26 -9.85 11.16
CA LEU A 176 2.62 -10.68 12.19
C LEU A 176 1.84 -9.83 13.20
N ALA A 177 2.42 -8.71 13.64
CA ALA A 177 1.73 -7.74 14.49
C ALA A 177 0.51 -7.10 13.79
N ALA A 178 0.60 -6.87 12.47
CA ALA A 178 -0.48 -6.27 11.69
C ALA A 178 -1.65 -7.24 11.41
N MET A 179 -1.36 -8.53 11.24
CA MET A 179 -2.40 -9.54 10.94
C MET A 179 -3.07 -10.11 12.19
N ASP A 180 -2.45 -9.96 13.38
CA ASP A 180 -2.96 -10.56 14.62
C ASP A 180 -4.42 -10.19 14.86
N GLY A 181 -5.26 -11.22 14.95
CA GLY A 181 -6.69 -11.08 15.13
C GLY A 181 -7.47 -10.53 13.92
N GLU A 182 -6.95 -10.58 12.69
CA GLU A 182 -7.72 -10.21 11.48
C GLU A 182 -8.94 -11.13 11.32
N LYS A 183 -10.12 -10.51 11.15
CA LYS A 183 -11.42 -11.20 11.11
C LYS A 183 -12.10 -11.15 9.76
N ASP A 184 -11.75 -10.18 8.92
CA ASP A 184 -12.37 -10.07 7.60
C ASP A 184 -11.81 -11.16 6.67
N PRO A 185 -12.65 -12.03 6.10
CA PRO A 185 -12.18 -13.18 5.31
C PRO A 185 -11.39 -12.77 4.06
N ARG A 186 -11.62 -11.55 3.52
CA ARG A 186 -10.88 -11.04 2.34
C ARG A 186 -9.46 -10.68 2.71
N ASN A 187 -9.28 -10.06 3.88
CA ASN A 187 -7.97 -9.71 4.39
C ASN A 187 -7.26 -10.95 4.94
N LEU A 188 -7.97 -11.82 5.66
CA LEU A 188 -7.41 -13.03 6.23
C LEU A 188 -6.84 -13.95 5.15
N LEU A 189 -7.53 -14.13 4.01
CA LEU A 189 -7.00 -14.92 2.90
C LEU A 189 -5.67 -14.36 2.40
N LEU A 190 -5.60 -13.03 2.20
CA LEU A 190 -4.38 -12.34 1.79
C LEU A 190 -3.26 -12.50 2.83
N CYS A 191 -3.57 -12.37 4.13
CA CYS A 191 -2.60 -12.53 5.20
C CYS A 191 -2.05 -13.96 5.25
N LEU A 192 -2.90 -14.99 5.17
CA LEU A 192 -2.43 -16.38 5.21
C LEU A 192 -1.55 -16.72 4.00
N GLN A 193 -1.89 -16.19 2.82
CA GLN A 193 -1.04 -16.32 1.63
C GLN A 193 0.31 -15.63 1.82
N LEU A 194 0.29 -14.38 2.33
CA LEU A 194 1.50 -13.61 2.59
C LEU A 194 2.38 -14.28 3.67
N ALA A 195 1.78 -14.84 4.72
CA ALA A 195 2.51 -15.56 5.78
C ALA A 195 3.29 -16.76 5.21
N SER A 196 2.64 -17.58 4.37
CA SER A 196 3.29 -18.71 3.69
C SER A 196 4.38 -18.24 2.72
N ALA A 197 4.14 -17.15 2.00
CA ALA A 197 5.11 -16.58 1.07
C ALA A 197 6.36 -16.04 1.79
N LEU A 198 6.21 -15.36 2.92
CA LEU A 198 7.31 -14.85 3.75
C LEU A 198 8.20 -15.99 4.26
N LEU A 199 7.60 -17.04 4.81
CA LEU A 199 8.32 -18.23 5.30
C LEU A 199 9.11 -18.91 4.17
N THR A 200 8.55 -18.95 2.97
CA THR A 200 9.18 -19.58 1.79
C THR A 200 10.28 -18.70 1.18
N ALA A 201 10.11 -17.38 1.21
CA ALA A 201 11.06 -16.43 0.63
C ALA A 201 12.31 -16.26 1.50
N PHE A 202 12.17 -16.38 2.82
CA PHE A 202 13.25 -16.11 3.79
C PHE A 202 13.58 -17.30 4.71
N PRO A 203 13.72 -18.54 4.22
CA PRO A 203 13.82 -19.72 5.08
C PRO A 203 15.01 -19.67 6.04
N SER A 204 16.12 -19.05 5.64
CA SER A 204 17.31 -18.90 6.49
C SER A 204 17.24 -17.73 7.47
N ASN A 205 16.21 -16.88 7.39
CA ASN A 205 16.02 -15.72 8.26
C ASN A 205 14.95 -15.95 9.33
N VAL A 206 14.35 -17.15 9.38
CA VAL A 206 13.32 -17.51 10.35
C VAL A 206 13.96 -18.35 11.45
N ASP A 207 14.22 -17.74 12.59
CA ASP A 207 14.71 -18.43 13.79
C ASP A 207 13.58 -19.03 14.63
N ALA A 208 13.93 -19.72 15.71
CA ALA A 208 12.96 -20.40 16.58
C ALA A 208 11.90 -19.44 17.15
N ASP A 209 12.28 -18.20 17.47
CA ASP A 209 11.36 -17.21 18.03
C ASP A 209 10.34 -16.76 16.96
N LEU A 210 10.79 -16.51 15.73
CA LEU A 210 9.89 -16.22 14.61
C LEU A 210 8.98 -17.40 14.29
N ILE A 211 9.49 -18.63 14.28
CA ILE A 211 8.66 -19.83 14.09
C ILE A 211 7.54 -19.88 15.12
N GLN A 212 7.85 -19.66 16.40
CA GLN A 212 6.85 -19.63 17.46
C GLN A 212 5.83 -18.50 17.26
N LEU A 213 6.27 -17.32 16.82
CA LEU A 213 5.38 -16.20 16.57
C LEU A 213 4.44 -16.46 15.38
N PHE A 214 4.96 -16.98 14.26
CA PHE A 214 4.15 -17.41 13.11
C PHE A 214 3.10 -18.44 13.54
N PHE A 215 3.51 -19.46 14.31
CA PHE A 215 2.58 -20.47 14.81
C PHE A 215 1.54 -19.86 15.74
N HIS A 216 1.94 -19.03 16.71
CA HIS A 216 1.03 -18.40 17.66
C HIS A 216 -0.05 -17.56 16.96
N VAL A 217 0.37 -16.68 16.06
CA VAL A 217 -0.54 -15.76 15.35
C VAL A 217 -1.48 -16.51 14.41
N THR A 218 -1.00 -17.56 13.72
CA THR A 218 -1.80 -18.25 12.69
C THR A 218 -2.61 -19.45 13.20
N SER A 219 -2.17 -20.10 14.28
CA SER A 219 -2.87 -21.27 14.86
C SER A 219 -4.27 -20.94 15.38
N CYS A 220 -4.52 -19.71 15.80
CA CYS A 220 -5.82 -19.27 16.31
C CYS A 220 -6.96 -19.34 15.28
N TYR A 221 -6.63 -19.46 13.98
CA TYR A 221 -7.62 -19.60 12.91
C TYR A 221 -8.07 -21.05 12.69
N PHE A 222 -7.47 -22.04 13.36
CA PHE A 222 -7.91 -23.43 13.28
C PHE A 222 -8.96 -23.76 14.37
N PRO A 223 -10.08 -24.45 14.03
CA PRO A 223 -10.55 -24.74 12.68
C PRO A 223 -11.22 -23.51 12.04
N ILE A 224 -11.04 -23.34 10.72
CA ILE A 224 -11.78 -22.32 9.96
C ILE A 224 -13.26 -22.70 9.96
N THR A 225 -14.11 -21.85 10.55
CA THR A 225 -15.57 -22.04 10.62
C THR A 225 -16.36 -21.08 9.72
N PHE A 226 -15.66 -20.29 8.90
CA PHE A 226 -16.25 -19.33 7.97
C PHE A 226 -17.23 -19.99 7.01
N LYS A 227 -18.41 -19.38 6.87
CA LYS A 227 -19.42 -19.72 5.87
C LYS A 227 -19.71 -18.49 5.02
N PRO A 228 -19.45 -18.52 3.70
CA PRO A 228 -19.71 -17.36 2.85
C PRO A 228 -21.21 -17.06 2.78
N PRO A 229 -21.59 -15.78 2.66
CA PRO A 229 -22.98 -15.41 2.44
C PRO A 229 -23.48 -15.93 1.07
N PRO A 230 -24.79 -16.17 0.89
CA PRO A 230 -25.36 -16.80 -0.31
C PRO A 230 -25.09 -16.08 -1.64
N ASN A 231 -24.59 -14.84 -1.62
CA ASN A 231 -24.23 -14.04 -2.79
C ASN A 231 -22.94 -13.24 -2.48
N ASP A 232 -21.89 -13.90 -2.01
CA ASP A 232 -20.62 -13.22 -1.71
C ASP A 232 -20.03 -12.59 -3.00
N PRO A 233 -20.00 -11.24 -3.14
CA PRO A 233 -19.47 -10.61 -4.33
C PRO A 233 -17.95 -10.76 -4.45
N TYR A 234 -17.26 -11.19 -3.38
CA TYR A 234 -15.81 -11.34 -3.36
C TYR A 234 -15.35 -12.77 -3.63
N GLY A 235 -16.27 -13.74 -3.64
CA GLY A 235 -15.98 -15.14 -3.95
C GLY A 235 -15.03 -15.82 -2.97
N ILE A 236 -14.96 -15.38 -1.71
CA ILE A 236 -14.10 -16.01 -0.71
C ILE A 236 -14.79 -17.27 -0.19
N THR A 237 -14.09 -18.39 -0.22
CA THR A 237 -14.61 -19.69 0.22
C THR A 237 -13.91 -20.18 1.48
N SER A 238 -14.62 -20.98 2.28
CA SER A 238 -14.02 -21.70 3.42
C SER A 238 -12.83 -22.57 2.98
N ALA A 239 -12.94 -23.21 1.81
CA ALA A 239 -11.88 -24.04 1.24
C ALA A 239 -10.60 -23.25 0.93
N GLN A 240 -10.70 -22.02 0.41
CA GLN A 240 -9.54 -21.16 0.18
C GLN A 240 -8.82 -20.79 1.48
N LEU A 241 -9.58 -20.43 2.52
CA LEU A 241 -9.01 -20.11 3.84
C LEU A 241 -8.34 -21.32 4.48
N VAL A 242 -8.99 -22.50 4.43
CA VAL A 242 -8.40 -23.76 4.91
C VAL A 242 -7.12 -24.10 4.14
N ALA A 243 -7.13 -23.96 2.82
CA ALA A 243 -5.96 -24.23 2.00
C ALA A 243 -4.82 -23.27 2.32
N ALA A 244 -5.09 -21.96 2.41
CA ALA A 244 -4.09 -20.96 2.75
C ALA A 244 -3.50 -21.18 4.15
N LEU A 245 -4.32 -21.49 5.16
CA LEU A 245 -3.84 -21.81 6.50
C LEU A 245 -2.96 -23.06 6.51
N ARG A 246 -3.34 -24.11 5.77
CA ARG A 246 -2.49 -25.31 5.61
C ARG A 246 -1.16 -24.97 4.96
N SER A 247 -1.14 -24.10 3.95
CA SER A 247 0.10 -23.66 3.30
C SER A 247 1.06 -23.00 4.30
N VAL A 248 0.56 -22.21 5.25
CA VAL A 248 1.40 -21.65 6.33
C VAL A 248 2.10 -22.76 7.12
N PHE A 249 1.35 -23.77 7.56
CA PHE A 249 1.88 -24.85 8.41
C PHE A 249 2.85 -25.81 7.72
N ILE A 250 2.96 -25.75 6.38
CA ILE A 250 3.91 -26.56 5.62
C ILE A 250 4.98 -25.71 4.93
N ALA A 251 4.97 -24.38 5.11
CA ALA A 251 5.87 -23.47 4.41
C ALA A 251 7.31 -23.51 4.96
N HIS A 252 7.52 -24.04 6.17
CA HIS A 252 8.83 -24.15 6.78
C HIS A 252 8.92 -25.40 7.66
N ASP A 253 9.98 -26.18 7.52
CA ASP A 253 10.15 -27.50 8.17
C ASP A 253 10.07 -27.43 9.71
N SER A 254 10.39 -26.28 10.30
CA SER A 254 10.35 -26.06 11.75
C SER A 254 8.97 -25.67 12.28
N ILE A 255 7.97 -25.42 11.43
CA ILE A 255 6.59 -25.23 11.87
C ILE A 255 5.98 -26.62 12.05
N VAL A 256 5.95 -27.09 13.30
CA VAL A 256 5.41 -28.40 13.65
C VAL A 256 4.01 -28.22 14.27
N LEU A 257 3.02 -28.91 13.71
CA LEU A 257 1.65 -29.01 14.23
C LEU A 257 1.55 -29.95 15.43
#